data_AF-I0GQ93-F1
#
_entry.id   AF-I0GQ93-F1
#
_cell.length_a   1.000
_cell.length_b   1.000
_cell.length_c   1.000
_cell.angle_alpha   90.00
_cell.angle_beta   90.00
_cell.angle_gamma   90.00
#
_symmetry.space_group_name_H-M   'P 1'
#
loop_
_entity.id
_entity.type
_entity.pdbx_description
1 polymer ?
#
loop_
_entity_poly.entity_id
_entity_poly.type
_entity_poly.pdbx_seq_one_letter_code
_entity_poly.pdbx_strand_id
1 'polypeptide(L)'
;MINKDEIQSNWGAALESVNDGAMLSSAIGYGFSKADLRELLALHQAGKYQQKIEELLVDCNFISFCCCLISHNYDEAIEVEGLNEPD
;
A
#
# COMPACT_ATOMS: atom_id res chain seq x y z
N MET A 1 15.10 12.35 -5.91
CA MET A 1 14.51 11.00 -5.76
C MET A 1 13.96 10.96 -4.35
N ILE A 2 12.67 10.65 -4.20
CA ILE A 2 12.11 10.38 -2.87
C ILE A 2 12.78 9.13 -2.32
N ASN A 3 13.15 9.13 -1.05
CA ASN A 3 13.78 7.97 -0.41
C ASN A 3 12.75 7.14 0.38
N LYS A 4 13.15 5.95 0.82
CA LYS A 4 12.28 5.03 1.56
C LYS A 4 11.64 5.67 2.79
N ASP A 5 12.43 6.38 3.59
CA ASP A 5 11.96 6.98 4.85
C ASP A 5 10.91 8.07 4.60
N GLU A 6 11.09 8.87 3.55
CA GLU A 6 10.12 9.88 3.13
C GLU A 6 8.79 9.24 2.68
N ILE A 7 8.85 8.14 1.92
CA ILE A 7 7.65 7.40 1.49
C ILE A 7 6.91 6.83 2.71
N GLN A 8 7.62 6.08 3.55
CA GLN A 8 7.02 5.39 4.70
C GLN A 8 6.51 6.37 5.79
N SER A 9 6.96 7.62 5.76
CA SER A 9 6.45 8.66 6.67
C SER A 9 5.08 9.23 6.26
N ASN A 10 4.72 9.13 4.97
CA ASN A 10 3.47 9.66 4.44
C ASN A 10 3.16 9.07 3.06
N TRP A 11 2.43 7.96 3.04
CA TRP A 11 2.02 7.30 1.80
C TRP A 11 1.12 8.16 0.94
N GLY A 12 0.28 8.99 1.56
CA GLY A 12 -0.60 9.91 0.85
C GLY A 12 0.17 10.90 -0.03
N ALA A 13 1.20 11.54 0.53
CA ALA A 13 2.06 12.47 -0.20
C ALA A 13 2.93 11.77 -1.26
N ALA A 14 3.43 10.57 -0.94
CA ALA A 14 4.21 9.78 -1.89
C ALA A 14 3.36 9.37 -3.12
N LEU A 15 2.15 8.86 -2.90
CA LEU A 15 1.22 8.48 -3.96
C LEU A 15 0.71 9.68 -4.78
N GLU A 16 0.57 10.85 -4.16
CA GLU A 16 0.25 12.09 -4.87
C GLU A 16 1.40 12.52 -5.82
N SER A 17 2.65 12.28 -5.42
CA SER A 17 3.85 12.72 -6.15
C SER A 17 4.19 11.92 -7.40
N VAL A 18 3.56 10.76 -7.61
CA VAL A 18 3.83 9.85 -8.74
C VAL A 18 2.61 9.72 -9.64
N ASN A 19 2.82 9.47 -10.93
CA ASN A 19 1.71 9.20 -11.86
C ASN A 19 1.23 7.75 -11.78
N ASP A 20 2.13 6.83 -11.47
CA ASP A 20 1.93 5.37 -11.41
C ASP A 20 2.48 4.89 -10.05
N GLY A 21 1.71 4.07 -9.35
CA GLY A 21 2.09 3.55 -8.03
C GLY A 21 3.35 2.69 -8.04
N ALA A 22 3.58 1.93 -9.12
CA ALA A 22 4.75 1.06 -9.28
C ALA A 22 6.07 1.85 -9.28
N MET A 23 6.04 3.17 -9.49
CA MET A 23 7.24 4.02 -9.37
C MET A 23 7.84 4.02 -7.95
N LEU A 24 7.05 3.67 -6.92
CA LEU A 24 7.50 3.65 -5.53
C LEU A 24 8.10 2.30 -5.10
N SER A 25 7.87 1.21 -5.83
CA SER A 25 8.24 -0.15 -5.43
C SER A 25 9.75 -0.33 -5.23
N SER A 26 10.54 0.12 -6.20
CA SER A 26 12.00 0.07 -6.13
C SER A 26 12.57 0.94 -5.01
N ALA A 27 11.90 2.06 -4.69
CA ALA A 27 12.34 2.99 -3.64
C ALA A 27 12.13 2.41 -2.24
N ILE A 28 11.09 1.61 -2.02
CA ILE A 28 10.84 0.93 -0.73
C ILE A 28 11.53 -0.44 -0.62
N GLY A 29 12.05 -0.97 -1.73
CA GLY A 29 12.67 -2.29 -1.80
C GLY A 29 11.68 -3.44 -1.94
N TYR A 30 10.54 -3.21 -2.61
CA TYR A 30 9.50 -4.21 -2.88
C TYR A 30 8.86 -4.86 -1.64
N GLY A 31 8.92 -4.20 -0.49
CA GLY A 31 8.40 -4.72 0.77
C GLY A 31 7.78 -3.62 1.61
N PHE A 32 6.79 -4.02 2.41
CA PHE A 32 6.04 -3.15 3.31
C PHE A 32 6.22 -3.61 4.75
N SER A 33 6.21 -2.66 5.68
CA SER A 33 5.90 -2.93 7.07
C SER A 33 4.39 -3.08 7.26
N LYS A 34 3.95 -3.66 8.39
CA LYS A 34 2.53 -3.68 8.73
C LYS A 34 1.96 -2.27 8.89
N ALA A 35 2.75 -1.31 9.39
CA ALA A 35 2.35 0.10 9.45
C ALA A 35 2.07 0.68 8.06
N ASP A 36 2.93 0.40 7.08
CA ASP A 36 2.72 0.81 5.68
C ASP A 36 1.40 0.25 5.12
N LEU A 37 1.18 -1.05 5.31
CA LEU A 37 -0.04 -1.73 4.81
C LEU A 37 -1.31 -1.18 5.46
N ARG A 38 -1.26 -0.80 6.75
CA ARG A 38 -2.39 -0.16 7.43
C ARG A 38 -2.69 1.23 6.86
N GLU A 39 -1.67 2.03 6.57
CA GLU A 39 -1.87 3.35 5.98
C GLU A 39 -2.43 3.24 4.55
N LEU A 40 -1.87 2.34 3.74
CA LEU A 40 -2.37 2.06 2.39
C LEU A 40 -3.81 1.57 2.41
N LEU A 41 -4.16 0.67 3.33
CA LEU A 41 -5.54 0.21 3.53
C LEU A 41 -6.47 1.37 3.87
N ALA A 42 -6.09 2.24 4.82
CA ALA A 42 -6.91 3.38 5.24
C ALA A 42 -7.12 4.39 4.09
N LEU A 43 -6.09 4.65 3.28
CA LEU A 43 -6.19 5.49 2.09
C LEU A 43 -7.14 4.88 1.05
N HIS A 44 -7.01 3.58 0.79
CA HIS A 44 -7.86 2.88 -0.15
C HIS A 44 -9.33 2.86 0.32
N GLN A 45 -9.59 2.59 1.60
CA GLN A 45 -10.92 2.66 2.21
C GLN A 45 -11.54 4.06 2.10
N ALA A 46 -10.72 5.11 2.16
CA ALA A 46 -11.16 6.49 1.96
C ALA A 46 -11.37 6.86 0.47
N GLY A 47 -11.23 5.91 -0.46
CA GLY A 47 -11.35 6.14 -1.90
C GLY A 47 -10.19 6.95 -2.49
N LYS A 48 -9.04 7.00 -1.82
CA LYS A 48 -7.87 7.78 -2.26
C LYS A 48 -6.83 6.88 -2.89
N TYR A 49 -6.32 7.32 -4.04
CA TYR A 49 -5.19 6.70 -4.74
C TYR A 49 -5.38 5.19 -5.04
N GLN A 50 -6.61 4.70 -5.09
CA GLN A 50 -6.91 3.26 -5.13
C GLN A 50 -6.12 2.53 -6.22
N GLN A 51 -6.21 3.01 -7.47
CA GLN A 51 -5.48 2.43 -8.60
C GLN A 51 -3.96 2.42 -8.38
N LYS A 52 -3.37 3.50 -7.84
CA LYS A 52 -1.94 3.57 -7.57
C LYS A 52 -1.52 2.60 -6.46
N ILE A 53 -2.37 2.43 -5.44
CA ILE A 53 -2.15 1.47 -4.37
C ILE A 53 -2.18 0.05 -4.95
N GLU A 54 -3.17 -0.26 -5.80
CA GLU A 54 -3.29 -1.56 -6.47
C GLU A 54 -2.08 -1.87 -7.36
N GLU A 55 -1.65 -0.92 -8.20
CA GLU A 55 -0.45 -1.02 -9.06
C GLU A 55 0.81 -1.31 -8.24
N LEU A 56 1.01 -0.55 -7.16
CA LEU A 56 2.13 -0.72 -6.25
C LEU A 56 2.13 -2.08 -5.56
N LEU A 57 0.98 -2.54 -5.06
CA LEU A 57 0.86 -3.83 -4.39
C LEU A 57 1.13 -4.99 -5.37
N VAL A 58 0.68 -4.88 -6.62
CA VAL A 58 0.97 -5.88 -7.66
C VAL A 58 2.46 -5.92 -7.97
N ASP A 59 3.10 -4.78 -8.15
CA ASP A 59 4.53 -4.71 -8.46
C ASP A 59 5.41 -5.23 -7.31
N CYS A 60 4.96 -5.04 -6.05
CA CYS A 60 5.59 -5.62 -4.86
C CYS A 60 5.18 -7.08 -4.56
N ASN A 61 4.36 -7.72 -5.40
CA ASN A 61 3.89 -9.10 -5.25
C ASN A 61 2.97 -9.35 -4.02
N PHE A 62 2.25 -8.34 -3.53
CA PHE A 62 1.21 -8.44 -2.50
C PHE A 62 -0.16 -8.71 -3.14
N ILE A 63 -0.24 -9.74 -3.99
CA ILE A 63 -1.39 -10.01 -4.87
C ILE A 63 -2.66 -10.33 -4.08
N SER A 64 -2.57 -11.18 -3.05
CA SER A 64 -3.74 -11.57 -2.24
C SER A 64 -4.36 -10.36 -1.53
N PHE A 65 -3.53 -9.50 -0.93
CA PHE A 65 -3.97 -8.26 -0.32
C PHE A 65 -4.61 -7.34 -1.35
N CYS A 66 -3.96 -7.12 -2.50
CA CYS A 66 -4.50 -6.30 -3.59
C CYS A 66 -5.89 -6.78 -4.07
N CYS A 67 -6.08 -8.09 -4.26
CA CYS A 67 -7.37 -8.67 -4.63
C CYS A 67 -8.47 -8.38 -3.59
N CYS A 68 -8.13 -8.41 -2.29
CA CYS A 68 -9.07 -8.05 -1.22
C CYS A 68 -9.46 -6.56 -1.29
N LEU A 69 -8.49 -5.67 -1.57
CA LEU A 69 -8.74 -4.23 -1.72
C LEU A 69 -9.67 -3.94 -2.90
N ILE A 70 -9.40 -4.53 -4.07
CA ILE A 70 -10.22 -4.39 -5.29
C ILE A 70 -11.66 -4.88 -5.05
N SER A 71 -11.81 -5.95 -4.27
CA SER A 71 -13.12 -6.53 -3.93
C SER A 71 -13.82 -5.78 -2.79
N HIS A 72 -13.19 -4.76 -2.21
CA HIS A 72 -13.64 -4.05 -1.01
C HIS A 72 -13.84 -4.96 0.23
N ASN A 73 -13.19 -6.13 0.26
CA ASN A 73 -13.19 -7.05 1.40
C ASN A 73 -12.10 -6.66 2.40
N TYR A 74 -12.28 -5.53 3.09
CA TYR A 74 -11.24 -5.00 3.97
C TYR A 74 -10.98 -5.84 5.22
N ASP A 75 -11.99 -6.54 5.73
CA ASP A 75 -11.83 -7.45 6.86
C ASP A 75 -10.89 -8.60 6.49
N GLU A 76 -11.06 -9.19 5.30
CA GLU A 76 -10.18 -10.22 4.76
C GLU A 76 -8.77 -9.66 4.49
N ALA A 77 -8.66 -8.43 3.98
CA ALA A 77 -7.38 -7.77 3.77
C ALA A 77 -6.57 -7.63 5.08
N ILE A 78 -7.25 -7.33 6.19
CA ILE A 78 -6.64 -7.25 7.53
C ILE A 78 -6.13 -8.62 7.98
N GLU A 79 -6.90 -9.68 7.74
CA GLU A 79 -6.52 -11.06 8.10
C GLU A 79 -5.36 -11.58 7.26
N VAL A 80 -5.37 -11.37 5.94
CA VAL A 80 -4.35 -11.86 5.00
C VAL A 80 -2.95 -11.36 5.37
N GLU A 81 -2.83 -10.11 5.80
CA GLU A 81 -1.55 -9.49 6.16
C GLU A 81 -1.32 -9.40 7.69
N GLY A 82 -2.20 -10.00 8.50
CA GLY A 82 -2.07 -10.01 9.96
C GLY A 82 -2.00 -8.60 10.57
N LEU A 83 -2.78 -7.65 10.04
CA LEU A 83 -2.76 -6.24 10.43
C LEU A 83 -3.44 -5.98 11.78
N ASN A 84 -4.12 -6.98 12.33
CA ASN A 84 -4.72 -7.01 13.67
C ASN A 84 -3.71 -7.21 14.80
N GLU A 85 -2.50 -7.70 14.50
CA GLU A 85 -1.44 -7.92 15.49
C GLU A 85 -0.51 -6.72 15.61
N PRO A 86 -0.06 -6.33 16.82
CA PRO A 86 0.99 -5.32 16.96
C PRO A 86 2.28 -5.76 16.26
N ASP A 87 3.08 -4.76 15.86
CA ASP A 87 4.38 -4.95 15.20
C ASP A 87 5.43 -5.57 16.13
#